data_AF-A0A1G6RVT8-F1
#
_entry.id   AF-A0A1G6RVT8-F1
#
_cell.length_a   1.000
_cell.length_b   1.000
_cell.length_c   1.000
_cell.angle_alpha   90.00
_cell.angle_beta   90.00
_cell.angle_gamma   90.00
#
_symmetry.space_group_name_H-M   'P 1'
#
loop_
_entity.id
_entity.type
_entity.pdbx_description
1 polymer ?
#
loop_
_entity_poly.entity_id
_entity_poly.type
_entity_poly.pdbx_seq_one_letter_code
_entity_poly.pdbx_strand_id
1 'polypeptide(L)'
;MKHLLYISAIALLVSCQPGDLKTRSNDTIHVGVFDKNGDSPDCITDALEACRIDEGITVRVISAADIMGGDADDIDVFLFPGGGGRSETGSLGLLGQQKVIDLVKSGKGVVGICAGAYILSETPGYPSLALSGAEAIDIEHDNRGHGLAKFSVTGEGKKIFPELADSDIYYSLYYEGPVLIPAKDSKYKYTELATMLSDVHTVAGTPSNMTNNRPFVIVTEVEKGKSVSVVGHPEATQGMRWMIPRLVRLVAGKELISYNANVVRPGIHSKEILFTDSLLAKQSEAFGMLIKSKEEKLSALQAIVDMRAWSAKKYIPQMVRDSSFDVRLLAAKLTVELERTDAIPDLKAAVTTETNPAQKQQLKEQLQLLEAMTGRR
;
A
#
# COMPACT_ATOMS: atom_id res chain seq x y z
N MET A 1 16.80 29.32 84.89
CA MET A 1 16.54 30.45 83.97
C MET A 1 15.55 29.99 82.92
N LYS A 2 14.52 30.81 82.69
CA LYS A 2 13.38 30.56 81.79
C LYS A 2 13.84 30.53 80.32
N HIS A 3 13.15 29.75 79.48
CA HIS A 3 12.58 30.10 78.16
C HIS A 3 12.30 28.80 77.38
N LEU A 4 11.03 28.36 77.30
CA LEU A 4 10.09 28.64 76.21
C LEU A 4 10.41 27.80 74.95
N LEU A 5 9.80 26.62 74.84
CA LEU A 5 9.80 25.80 73.62
C LEU A 5 8.39 25.80 73.03
N TYR A 6 8.30 26.40 71.84
CA TYR A 6 7.13 26.49 70.99
C TYR A 6 6.73 25.09 70.48
N ILE A 7 5.44 24.77 70.62
CA ILE A 7 4.79 23.65 69.94
C ILE A 7 4.41 24.13 68.53
N SER A 8 5.00 23.53 67.50
CA SER A 8 4.57 23.70 66.11
C SER A 8 3.99 22.38 65.62
N ALA A 9 2.67 22.39 65.40
CA ALA A 9 1.93 21.28 64.82
C ALA A 9 2.29 21.15 63.32
N ILE A 10 2.76 19.97 62.92
CA ILE A 10 2.93 19.61 61.51
C ILE A 10 1.68 18.87 61.06
N ALA A 11 0.88 19.53 60.23
CA ALA A 11 -0.23 18.92 59.51
C ALA A 11 0.32 18.16 58.30
N LEU A 12 0.24 16.83 58.33
CA LEU A 12 0.49 15.97 57.17
C LEU A 12 -0.78 15.93 56.31
N LEU A 13 -0.77 16.69 55.22
CA LEU A 13 -1.77 16.61 54.15
C LEU A 13 -1.56 15.31 53.37
N VAL A 14 -2.47 14.35 53.58
CA VAL A 14 -2.64 13.18 52.71
C VAL A 14 -3.29 13.66 51.41
N SER A 15 -2.47 13.79 50.36
CA SER A 15 -2.93 13.96 48.99
C SER A 15 -3.31 12.59 48.40
N CYS A 16 -4.61 12.31 48.33
CA CYS A 16 -5.16 11.33 47.41
C CYS A 16 -4.93 11.81 45.98
N GLN A 17 -4.14 11.08 45.19
CA GLN A 17 -4.20 11.20 43.73
C GLN A 17 -5.17 10.14 43.18
N PRO A 18 -6.19 10.54 42.40
CA PRO A 18 -7.04 9.62 41.67
C PRO A 18 -6.47 9.33 40.29
N GLY A 19 -6.70 8.11 39.81
CA GLY A 19 -6.78 7.82 38.38
C GLY A 19 -5.72 6.87 37.86
N ASP A 20 -6.17 5.67 37.50
CA ASP A 20 -5.50 4.70 36.66
C ASP A 20 -4.66 5.38 35.56
N LEU A 21 -3.33 5.24 35.66
CA LEU A 21 -2.49 5.22 34.47
C LEU A 21 -2.84 3.93 33.71
N LYS A 22 -3.91 3.98 32.91
CA LYS A 22 -3.96 3.16 31.70
C LYS A 22 -2.74 3.56 30.91
N THR A 23 -1.69 2.73 30.97
CA THR A 23 -0.71 2.63 29.90
C THR A 23 -1.49 2.65 28.59
N ARG A 24 -1.40 3.75 27.81
CA ARG A 24 -1.75 3.69 26.40
C ARG A 24 -0.92 2.52 25.86
N SER A 25 -1.55 1.43 25.45
CA SER A 25 -0.84 0.36 24.78
C SER A 25 -0.13 1.01 23.59
N ASN A 26 1.20 1.01 23.62
CA ASN A 26 2.09 1.68 22.68
C ASN A 26 2.16 0.89 21.33
N ASP A 27 1.05 0.25 20.96
CA ASP A 27 0.97 -0.83 19.96
C ASP A 27 0.36 -0.37 18.64
N THR A 28 -0.30 0.79 18.61
CA THR A 28 -0.86 1.36 17.38
C THR A 28 0.24 2.05 16.57
N ILE A 29 0.31 1.76 15.29
CA ILE A 29 1.20 2.42 14.32
C ILE A 29 0.38 3.46 13.57
N HIS A 30 0.79 4.72 13.63
CA HIS A 30 0.17 5.80 12.88
C HIS A 30 0.82 5.95 11.50
N VAL A 31 0.05 5.71 10.44
CA VAL A 31 0.52 5.78 9.05
C VAL A 31 -0.11 6.97 8.34
N GLY A 32 0.72 7.78 7.70
CA GLY A 32 0.31 8.89 6.87
C GLY A 32 0.55 8.56 5.40
N VAL A 33 -0.50 8.34 4.62
CA VAL A 33 -0.41 8.19 3.16
C VAL A 33 -0.38 9.57 2.54
N PHE A 34 0.71 9.89 1.85
CA PHE A 34 0.90 11.20 1.25
C PHE A 34 -0.06 11.42 0.07
N ASP A 35 -0.69 12.59 0.04
CA ASP A 35 -1.53 13.05 -1.04
C ASP A 35 -1.07 14.40 -1.58
N LYS A 36 -0.84 14.43 -2.90
CA LYS A 36 -0.55 15.64 -3.67
C LYS A 36 -1.84 16.34 -4.13
N ASN A 37 -2.76 16.59 -3.20
CA ASN A 37 -4.04 17.26 -3.46
C ASN A 37 -4.98 16.51 -4.42
N GLY A 38 -5.17 15.21 -4.20
CA GLY A 38 -6.05 14.32 -4.96
C GLY A 38 -5.42 13.68 -6.20
N ASP A 39 -4.10 13.74 -6.34
CA ASP A 39 -3.43 13.08 -7.47
C ASP A 39 -3.35 11.56 -7.24
N SER A 40 -3.57 10.77 -8.30
CA SER A 40 -3.58 9.30 -8.24
C SER A 40 -4.47 8.73 -7.11
N PRO A 41 -5.76 9.10 -7.03
CA PRO A 41 -6.65 8.79 -5.90
C PRO A 41 -6.82 7.29 -5.68
N ASP A 42 -6.69 6.49 -6.72
CA ASP A 42 -6.76 5.04 -6.63
C ASP A 42 -5.54 4.44 -5.93
N CYS A 43 -4.33 4.94 -6.20
CA CYS A 43 -3.12 4.48 -5.53
C CYS A 43 -3.16 4.83 -4.04
N ILE A 44 -3.67 6.02 -3.71
CA ILE A 44 -3.92 6.43 -2.33
C ILE A 44 -4.92 5.47 -1.67
N THR A 45 -6.04 5.20 -2.34
CA THR A 45 -7.07 4.29 -1.83
C THR A 45 -6.52 2.88 -1.61
N ASP A 46 -5.80 2.32 -2.58
CA ASP A 46 -5.24 0.96 -2.49
C ASP A 46 -4.23 0.87 -1.32
N ALA A 47 -3.39 1.90 -1.12
CA ALA A 47 -2.46 1.97 0.01
C ALA A 47 -3.16 2.10 1.38
N LEU A 48 -4.20 2.95 1.48
CA LEU A 48 -5.03 3.09 2.68
C LEU A 48 -5.69 1.76 3.05
N GLU A 49 -6.31 1.10 2.06
CA GLU A 49 -7.02 -0.16 2.28
C GLU A 49 -6.06 -1.32 2.60
N ALA A 50 -4.88 -1.36 1.97
CA ALA A 50 -3.86 -2.34 2.33
C ALA A 50 -3.40 -2.18 3.78
N CYS A 51 -3.19 -0.94 4.25
CA CYS A 51 -2.86 -0.67 5.66
C CYS A 51 -3.98 -1.13 6.61
N ARG A 52 -5.25 -1.04 6.21
CA ARG A 52 -6.43 -1.41 7.02
C ARG A 52 -6.61 -2.92 7.21
N ILE A 53 -5.78 -3.75 6.59
CA ILE A 53 -5.73 -5.20 6.86
C ILE A 53 -5.25 -5.47 8.29
N ASP A 54 -4.37 -4.62 8.84
CA ASP A 54 -3.80 -4.77 10.19
C ASP A 54 -4.59 -3.94 11.22
N GLU A 55 -5.13 -4.59 12.25
CA GLU A 55 -5.90 -3.93 13.32
C GLU A 55 -5.04 -2.99 14.19
N GLY A 56 -3.72 -3.20 14.21
CA GLY A 56 -2.74 -2.35 14.89
C GLY A 56 -2.31 -1.13 14.08
N ILE A 57 -2.79 -0.93 12.85
CA ILE A 57 -2.45 0.23 12.02
C ILE A 57 -3.63 1.20 11.94
N THR A 58 -3.40 2.44 12.35
CA THR A 58 -4.30 3.56 12.05
C THR A 58 -3.71 4.35 10.90
N VAL A 59 -4.47 4.47 9.80
CA VAL A 59 -4.00 5.12 8.58
C VAL A 59 -4.91 6.29 8.19
N ARG A 60 -4.30 7.40 7.77
CA ARG A 60 -5.00 8.55 7.18
C ARG A 60 -4.21 9.16 6.03
N VAL A 61 -4.88 9.98 5.24
CA VAL A 61 -4.23 10.83 4.25
C VAL A 61 -3.54 12.00 4.96
N ILE A 62 -2.36 12.37 4.49
CA ILE A 62 -1.63 13.57 4.91
C ILE A 62 -1.15 14.35 3.69
N SER A 63 -1.10 15.67 3.80
CA SER A 63 -0.64 16.59 2.78
C SER A 63 0.73 17.20 3.14
N ALA A 64 1.33 17.91 2.18
CA ALA A 64 2.53 18.71 2.46
C ALA A 64 2.26 19.79 3.52
N ALA A 65 1.04 20.33 3.58
CA ALA A 65 0.65 21.31 4.58
C ALA A 65 0.59 20.69 5.99
N ASP A 66 0.06 19.47 6.12
CA ASP A 66 0.01 18.76 7.41
C ASP A 66 1.43 18.46 7.91
N ILE A 67 2.32 18.02 7.01
CA ILE A 67 3.75 17.81 7.32
C ILE A 67 4.37 19.12 7.79
N MET A 68 4.21 20.21 7.05
CA MET A 68 4.83 21.48 7.41
C MET A 68 4.23 22.12 8.67
N GLY A 69 2.91 22.01 8.85
CA GLY A 69 2.17 22.59 9.96
C GLY A 69 2.33 21.83 11.28
N GLY A 70 2.78 20.57 11.24
CA GLY A 70 2.95 19.72 12.42
C GLY A 70 1.75 18.79 12.69
N ASP A 71 0.70 18.85 11.87
CA ASP A 71 -0.47 17.97 11.96
C ASP A 71 -0.16 16.50 11.56
N ALA A 72 1.06 16.24 11.09
CA ALA A 72 1.61 14.90 10.83
C ALA A 72 2.72 14.49 11.81
N ASP A 73 2.97 15.23 12.90
CA ASP A 73 4.04 14.90 13.86
C ASP A 73 3.73 13.62 14.68
N ASP A 74 2.47 13.20 14.74
CA ASP A 74 2.02 11.92 15.33
C ASP A 74 2.28 10.71 14.41
N ILE A 75 2.59 10.92 13.12
CA ILE A 75 2.86 9.83 12.18
C ILE A 75 4.12 9.07 12.55
N ASP A 76 4.03 7.75 12.61
CA ASP A 76 5.17 6.83 12.80
C ASP A 76 5.79 6.41 11.48
N VAL A 77 4.96 6.25 10.44
CA VAL A 77 5.38 5.83 9.11
C VAL A 77 4.76 6.71 8.03
N PHE A 78 5.60 7.37 7.24
CA PHE A 78 5.20 8.10 6.05
C PHE A 78 5.13 7.12 4.86
N LEU A 79 4.01 7.09 4.14
CA LEU A 79 3.84 6.24 2.97
C LEU A 79 3.62 7.11 1.74
N PHE A 80 4.54 7.02 0.78
CA PHE A 80 4.40 7.61 -0.55
C PHE A 80 3.85 6.56 -1.51
N PRO A 81 2.59 6.69 -1.98
CA PRO A 81 1.97 5.69 -2.84
C PRO A 81 2.50 5.78 -4.29
N GLY A 82 1.91 4.99 -5.19
CA GLY A 82 2.11 5.19 -6.63
C GLY A 82 1.51 6.52 -7.12
N GLY A 83 1.99 7.00 -8.27
CA GLY A 83 1.60 8.28 -8.85
C GLY A 83 2.74 8.93 -9.63
N GLY A 84 3.00 10.22 -9.41
CA GLY A 84 3.98 10.99 -10.18
C GLY A 84 5.18 11.41 -9.34
N GLY A 85 6.22 10.58 -9.24
CA GLY A 85 7.33 10.75 -8.28
C GLY A 85 7.99 12.13 -8.27
N ARG A 86 8.26 12.72 -9.45
CA ARG A 86 8.81 14.09 -9.55
C ARG A 86 7.84 15.13 -9.00
N SER A 87 6.57 15.00 -9.37
CA SER A 87 5.55 15.97 -9.02
C SER A 87 5.17 15.90 -7.54
N GLU A 88 5.08 14.69 -6.97
CA GLU A 88 4.85 14.45 -5.56
C GLU A 88 6.00 14.97 -4.72
N THR A 89 7.25 14.64 -5.07
CA THR A 89 8.42 15.19 -4.37
C THR A 89 8.47 16.71 -4.47
N GLY A 90 8.18 17.27 -5.65
CA GLY A 90 8.11 18.71 -5.86
C GLY A 90 7.05 19.40 -4.99
N SER A 91 5.91 18.76 -4.76
CA SER A 91 4.82 19.32 -3.96
C SER A 91 5.11 19.45 -2.46
N LEU A 92 6.03 18.63 -1.94
CA LEU A 92 6.53 18.78 -0.57
C LEU A 92 7.30 20.09 -0.39
N GLY A 93 7.90 20.61 -1.47
CA GLY A 93 8.92 21.66 -1.41
C GLY A 93 10.17 21.22 -0.65
N LEU A 94 11.25 21.99 -0.75
CA LEU A 94 12.53 21.62 -0.13
C LEU A 94 12.45 21.52 1.40
N LEU A 95 11.63 22.37 2.04
CA LEU A 95 11.43 22.32 3.49
C LEU A 95 10.65 21.08 3.94
N GLY A 96 9.60 20.69 3.20
CA GLY A 96 8.82 19.49 3.50
C GLY A 96 9.63 18.22 3.30
N GLN A 97 10.42 18.17 2.21
CA GLN A 97 11.38 17.09 1.98
C GLN A 97 12.37 16.96 3.15
N GLN A 98 13.00 18.07 3.55
CA GLN A 98 13.95 18.06 4.67
C GLN A 98 13.28 17.63 5.99
N LYS A 99 12.06 18.09 6.27
CA LYS A 99 11.33 17.69 7.47
C LYS A 99 11.07 16.18 7.50
N VAL A 100 10.63 15.58 6.39
CA VAL A 100 10.45 14.11 6.31
C VAL A 100 11.78 13.39 6.51
N ILE A 101 12.85 13.85 5.85
CA ILE A 101 14.20 13.27 6.01
C ILE A 101 14.64 13.28 7.48
N ASP A 102 14.49 14.40 8.18
CA ASP A 102 14.90 14.54 9.58
C ASP A 102 14.05 13.67 10.51
N LEU A 103 12.75 13.57 10.25
CA LEU A 103 11.86 12.67 10.99
C LEU A 103 12.28 11.22 10.82
N VAL A 104 12.58 10.76 9.60
CA VAL A 104 13.06 9.39 9.35
C VAL A 104 14.39 9.17 10.08
N LYS A 105 15.38 10.05 9.93
CA LYS A 105 16.66 9.96 10.64
C LYS A 105 16.52 9.90 12.15
N SER A 106 15.49 10.55 12.70
CA SER A 106 15.20 10.57 14.13
C SER A 106 14.55 9.29 14.67
N GLY A 107 14.06 8.40 13.80
CA GLY A 107 13.48 7.10 14.18
C GLY A 107 12.17 6.74 13.50
N LYS A 108 11.62 7.60 12.63
CA LYS A 108 10.38 7.32 11.89
C LYS A 108 10.63 6.39 10.70
N GLY A 109 9.60 5.69 10.27
CA GLY A 109 9.64 4.84 9.08
C GLY A 109 9.18 5.59 7.83
N VAL A 110 9.63 5.12 6.66
CA VAL A 110 9.08 5.55 5.37
C VAL A 110 8.93 4.39 4.39
N VAL A 111 7.81 4.34 3.68
CA VAL A 111 7.53 3.35 2.63
C VAL A 111 7.26 4.09 1.32
N GLY A 112 7.91 3.68 0.24
CA GLY A 112 7.69 4.19 -1.11
C GLY A 112 7.22 3.08 -2.04
N ILE A 113 6.08 3.26 -2.70
CA ILE A 113 5.51 2.30 -3.66
C ILE A 113 5.55 2.91 -5.05
N CYS A 114 6.14 2.21 -6.03
CA CYS A 114 6.27 2.68 -7.41
C CYS A 114 6.84 4.11 -7.51
N ALA A 115 6.01 5.13 -7.72
CA ALA A 115 6.40 6.54 -7.67
C ALA A 115 7.08 6.90 -6.35
N GLY A 116 6.55 6.45 -5.22
CA GLY A 116 7.18 6.60 -3.91
C GLY A 116 8.57 5.97 -3.83
N ALA A 117 8.85 4.90 -4.58
CA ALA A 117 10.21 4.34 -4.65
C ALA A 117 11.17 5.26 -5.42
N TYR A 118 10.71 6.01 -6.44
CA TYR A 118 11.51 7.09 -7.03
C TYR A 118 11.77 8.21 -6.02
N ILE A 119 10.77 8.60 -5.22
CA ILE A 119 10.92 9.63 -4.17
C ILE A 119 12.02 9.25 -3.19
N LEU A 120 12.15 7.97 -2.82
CA LEU A 120 13.17 7.49 -1.88
C LEU A 120 14.54 7.21 -2.52
N SER A 121 14.62 7.17 -3.85
CA SER A 121 15.87 6.91 -4.58
C SER A 121 16.91 8.01 -4.38
N GLU A 122 18.17 7.70 -4.68
CA GLU A 122 19.31 8.61 -4.70
C GLU A 122 19.71 8.93 -6.15
N THR A 123 18.72 9.03 -7.03
CA THR A 123 18.93 9.19 -8.47
C THR A 123 19.50 10.58 -8.79
N PRO A 124 20.69 10.67 -9.42
CA PRO A 124 21.29 11.96 -9.78
C PRO A 124 20.36 12.82 -10.65
N GLY A 125 20.13 14.07 -10.24
CA GLY A 125 19.29 15.01 -10.98
C GLY A 125 17.77 14.76 -10.87
N TYR A 126 17.33 13.81 -10.04
CA TYR A 126 15.92 13.57 -9.74
C TYR A 126 15.56 14.16 -8.37
N PRO A 127 14.44 14.91 -8.24
CA PRO A 127 13.99 15.40 -6.94
C PRO A 127 13.60 14.21 -6.05
N SER A 128 14.32 14.01 -4.95
CA SER A 128 14.17 12.83 -4.10
C SER A 128 14.57 13.13 -2.65
N LEU A 129 14.17 12.24 -1.74
CA LEU A 129 14.54 12.27 -0.33
C LEU A 129 15.89 11.57 -0.05
N ALA A 130 16.41 10.80 -1.02
CA ALA A 130 17.70 10.14 -0.93
C ALA A 130 17.87 9.24 0.32
N LEU A 131 16.90 8.33 0.55
CA LEU A 131 16.81 7.52 1.79
C LEU A 131 16.97 6.02 1.56
N SER A 132 17.07 5.56 0.32
CA SER A 132 17.05 4.13 -0.01
C SER A 132 18.42 3.50 -0.26
N GLY A 133 19.49 4.25 -0.50
CA GLY A 133 20.78 3.66 -0.93
C GLY A 133 20.77 3.10 -2.36
N ALA A 134 19.69 3.33 -3.11
CA ALA A 134 19.53 2.89 -4.49
C ALA A 134 19.30 4.08 -5.41
N GLU A 135 19.82 4.03 -6.64
CA GLU A 135 19.48 4.96 -7.71
C GLU A 135 18.62 4.26 -8.76
N ALA A 136 17.70 5.01 -9.36
CA ALA A 136 16.92 4.57 -10.51
C ALA A 136 17.71 4.87 -11.79
N ILE A 137 17.88 3.85 -12.63
CA ILE A 137 18.47 4.01 -13.96
C ILE A 137 17.39 4.05 -15.03
N ASP A 138 17.77 4.55 -16.21
CA ASP A 138 16.92 4.58 -17.40
C ASP A 138 15.60 5.34 -17.18
N ILE A 139 15.69 6.45 -16.44
CA ILE A 139 14.56 7.32 -16.10
C ILE A 139 13.95 8.01 -17.32
N GLU A 140 14.67 8.06 -18.43
CA GLU A 140 14.19 8.53 -19.74
C GLU A 140 13.17 7.58 -20.38
N HIS A 141 13.14 6.31 -19.94
CA HIS A 141 12.21 5.28 -20.39
C HIS A 141 11.40 4.72 -19.19
N ASP A 142 10.96 5.61 -18.29
CA ASP A 142 10.12 5.24 -17.15
C ASP A 142 8.77 4.66 -17.61
N ASN A 143 8.16 5.21 -18.66
CA ASN A 143 7.05 4.61 -19.41
C ASN A 143 7.51 3.44 -20.30
N ARG A 144 8.04 2.39 -19.68
CA ARG A 144 8.45 1.13 -20.33
C ARG A 144 7.37 0.08 -20.41
N GLY A 145 6.29 0.28 -19.67
CA GLY A 145 5.12 -0.57 -19.69
C GLY A 145 4.78 -1.22 -18.37
N HIS A 146 3.88 -2.18 -18.48
CA HIS A 146 3.07 -2.63 -17.35
C HIS A 146 2.84 -4.14 -17.42
N GLY A 147 2.50 -4.74 -16.29
CA GLY A 147 2.08 -6.14 -16.29
C GLY A 147 1.89 -6.72 -14.91
N LEU A 148 1.39 -7.95 -14.88
CA LEU A 148 1.53 -8.84 -13.75
C LEU A 148 2.91 -9.52 -13.85
N ALA A 149 3.88 -8.91 -13.18
CA ALA A 149 5.28 -9.27 -13.25
C ALA A 149 5.66 -10.34 -12.21
N LYS A 150 6.66 -11.15 -12.56
CA LYS A 150 7.28 -12.15 -11.70
C LYS A 150 8.28 -11.48 -10.77
N PHE A 151 8.30 -11.92 -9.52
CA PHE A 151 9.37 -11.65 -8.58
C PHE A 151 9.68 -12.89 -7.74
N SER A 152 10.86 -12.92 -7.13
CA SER A 152 11.25 -13.91 -6.12
C SER A 152 11.60 -13.21 -4.82
N VAL A 153 11.50 -13.91 -3.69
CA VAL A 153 11.96 -13.41 -2.39
C VAL A 153 13.37 -13.92 -2.08
N THR A 154 14.23 -13.03 -1.61
CA THR A 154 15.60 -13.38 -1.21
C THR A 154 15.61 -14.13 0.11
N GLY A 155 16.77 -14.64 0.56
CA GLY A 155 16.89 -15.25 1.89
C GLY A 155 16.48 -14.32 3.03
N GLU A 156 16.81 -13.02 2.94
CA GLU A 156 16.34 -12.01 3.90
C GLU A 156 14.84 -11.73 3.71
N GLY A 157 14.36 -11.71 2.47
CA GLY A 157 12.95 -11.62 2.13
C GLY A 157 12.10 -12.70 2.80
N LYS A 158 12.55 -13.96 2.79
CA LYS A 158 11.83 -15.09 3.41
C LYS A 158 11.69 -14.95 4.93
N LYS A 159 12.58 -14.20 5.60
CA LYS A 159 12.44 -13.89 7.04
C LYS A 159 11.33 -12.87 7.29
N ILE A 160 11.13 -11.94 6.35
CA ILE A 160 10.10 -10.90 6.43
C ILE A 160 8.74 -11.41 5.92
N PHE A 161 8.77 -12.29 4.92
CA PHE A 161 7.61 -12.88 4.24
C PHE A 161 7.70 -14.42 4.25
N PRO A 162 7.58 -15.06 5.43
CA PRO A 162 7.56 -16.52 5.51
C PRO A 162 6.43 -17.15 4.67
N GLU A 163 5.34 -16.43 4.43
CA GLU A 163 4.23 -16.88 3.56
C GLU A 163 4.61 -16.95 2.08
N LEU A 164 5.78 -16.40 1.73
CA LEU A 164 6.39 -16.46 0.40
C LEU A 164 7.62 -17.39 0.35
N ALA A 165 7.86 -18.21 1.39
CA ALA A 165 9.09 -19.01 1.46
C ALA A 165 9.10 -20.27 0.57
N ASP A 166 7.90 -20.78 0.25
CA ASP A 166 7.69 -22.12 -0.33
C ASP A 166 7.65 -22.16 -1.87
N SER A 167 7.68 -21.01 -2.55
CA SER A 167 7.78 -20.92 -4.01
C SER A 167 8.93 -20.02 -4.44
N ASP A 168 9.49 -20.30 -5.61
CA ASP A 168 10.54 -19.49 -6.20
C ASP A 168 10.00 -18.27 -6.96
N ILE A 169 8.72 -18.31 -7.37
CA ILE A 169 8.10 -17.28 -8.19
C ILE A 169 6.75 -16.88 -7.60
N TYR A 170 6.57 -15.57 -7.47
CA TYR A 170 5.33 -14.89 -7.15
C TYR A 170 5.06 -13.78 -8.16
N TYR A 171 3.87 -13.19 -8.07
CA TYR A 171 3.41 -12.20 -9.03
C TYR A 171 2.92 -10.94 -8.34
N SER A 172 3.29 -9.80 -8.89
CA SER A 172 2.77 -8.49 -8.49
C SER A 172 2.56 -7.64 -9.72
N LEU A 173 1.53 -6.81 -9.70
CA LEU A 173 1.37 -5.76 -10.68
C LEU A 173 2.60 -4.85 -10.64
N TYR A 174 3.06 -4.46 -11.82
CA TYR A 174 4.14 -3.52 -12.05
C TYR A 174 3.64 -2.50 -13.06
N TYR A 175 3.81 -1.23 -12.72
CA TYR A 175 3.43 -0.10 -13.56
C TYR A 175 4.53 0.95 -13.50
N GLU A 176 5.54 0.85 -14.38
CA GLU A 176 6.56 1.91 -14.56
C GLU A 176 7.45 2.22 -13.33
N GLY A 177 7.45 1.32 -12.34
CA GLY A 177 8.28 1.46 -11.14
C GLY A 177 9.79 1.51 -11.46
N PRO A 178 10.61 2.10 -10.58
CA PRO A 178 12.01 2.36 -10.86
C PRO A 178 12.82 1.09 -11.07
N VAL A 179 13.79 1.17 -11.98
CA VAL A 179 14.84 0.17 -12.12
C VAL A 179 15.95 0.50 -11.14
N LEU A 180 15.95 -0.16 -9.99
CA LEU A 180 16.89 0.17 -8.93
C LEU A 180 18.24 -0.54 -9.10
N ILE A 181 19.32 0.18 -8.83
CA ILE A 181 20.67 -0.36 -8.63
C ILE A 181 21.30 0.30 -7.39
N PRO A 182 22.38 -0.26 -6.81
CA PRO A 182 23.12 0.43 -5.76
C PRO A 182 23.59 1.82 -6.24
N ALA A 183 23.29 2.86 -5.47
CA ALA A 183 23.79 4.20 -5.76
C ALA A 183 25.31 4.26 -5.54
N LYS A 184 26.03 4.91 -6.46
CA LYS A 184 27.50 4.85 -6.54
C LYS A 184 28.22 5.36 -5.28
N ASP A 185 27.69 6.41 -4.65
CA ASP A 185 28.31 7.12 -3.52
C ASP A 185 27.35 7.30 -2.33
N SER A 186 26.36 6.40 -2.20
CA SER A 186 25.41 6.50 -1.09
C SER A 186 26.07 6.21 0.26
N LYS A 187 25.69 7.00 1.27
CA LYS A 187 26.00 6.71 2.67
C LYS A 187 25.18 5.55 3.24
N TYR A 188 24.12 5.15 2.56
CA TYR A 188 23.23 4.06 2.96
C TYR A 188 23.45 2.83 2.09
N LYS A 189 23.17 1.66 2.66
CA LYS A 189 23.15 0.39 1.93
C LYS A 189 21.82 -0.28 2.18
N TYR A 190 21.22 -0.80 1.12
CA TYR A 190 19.98 -1.55 1.25
C TYR A 190 20.24 -3.04 1.41
N THR A 191 19.27 -3.70 2.02
CA THR A 191 19.07 -5.15 1.95
C THR A 191 17.97 -5.43 0.93
N GLU A 192 18.24 -6.27 -0.06
CA GLU A 192 17.24 -6.69 -1.03
C GLU A 192 16.37 -7.80 -0.42
N LEU A 193 15.06 -7.57 -0.36
CA LEU A 193 14.07 -8.53 0.14
C LEU A 193 13.42 -9.31 -1.00
N ALA A 194 13.34 -8.73 -2.20
CA ALA A 194 12.79 -9.40 -3.37
C ALA A 194 13.48 -8.93 -4.64
N THR A 195 13.54 -9.82 -5.64
CA THR A 195 14.16 -9.59 -6.95
C THR A 195 13.11 -9.69 -8.05
N MET A 196 13.04 -8.70 -8.92
CA MET A 196 12.22 -8.66 -10.12
C MET A 196 12.79 -9.66 -11.13
N LEU A 197 11.96 -10.58 -11.62
CA LEU A 197 12.38 -11.60 -12.59
C LEU A 197 11.87 -11.32 -14.00
N SER A 198 10.80 -10.54 -14.11
CA SER A 198 10.25 -10.11 -15.39
C SER A 198 11.12 -9.05 -16.05
N ASP A 199 11.18 -9.09 -17.37
CA ASP A 199 11.75 -8.02 -18.19
C ASP A 199 10.61 -7.25 -18.88
N VAL A 200 10.07 -6.24 -18.19
CA VAL A 200 8.98 -5.39 -18.70
C VAL A 200 9.55 -4.29 -19.60
N HIS A 201 9.20 -4.36 -20.89
CA HIS A 201 9.57 -3.39 -21.94
C HIS A 201 8.53 -3.42 -23.08
N THR A 202 7.23 -3.32 -22.73
CA THR A 202 6.15 -3.43 -23.72
C THR A 202 5.95 -2.17 -24.55
N VAL A 203 6.56 -1.05 -24.16
CA VAL A 203 6.45 0.23 -24.86
C VAL A 203 7.58 0.37 -25.89
N ALA A 204 7.21 0.80 -27.09
CA ALA A 204 8.15 0.96 -28.19
C ALA A 204 9.28 1.94 -27.85
N GLY A 205 10.52 1.54 -28.15
CA GLY A 205 11.73 2.32 -27.87
C GLY A 205 12.38 2.03 -26.52
N THR A 206 11.73 1.26 -25.65
CA THR A 206 12.32 0.91 -24.34
C THR A 206 13.29 -0.26 -24.44
N PRO A 207 14.48 -0.18 -23.80
CA PRO A 207 15.49 -1.22 -23.88
C PRO A 207 15.08 -2.49 -23.12
N SER A 208 15.33 -3.64 -23.75
CA SER A 208 15.18 -4.96 -23.10
C SER A 208 16.27 -5.21 -22.04
N ASN A 209 16.02 -6.19 -21.18
CA ASN A 209 16.89 -6.68 -20.11
C ASN A 209 17.23 -5.66 -19.02
N MET A 210 16.25 -4.81 -18.71
CA MET A 210 16.46 -3.71 -17.78
C MET A 210 15.84 -3.97 -16.41
N THR A 211 14.60 -4.48 -16.35
CA THR A 211 13.90 -4.72 -15.07
C THR A 211 14.23 -6.07 -14.44
N ASN A 212 14.61 -7.07 -15.22
CA ASN A 212 14.94 -8.40 -14.73
C ASN A 212 16.25 -8.41 -13.93
N ASN A 213 16.30 -9.27 -12.91
CA ASN A 213 17.41 -9.39 -11.97
C ASN A 213 17.75 -8.06 -11.27
N ARG A 214 16.73 -7.25 -10.99
CA ARG A 214 16.84 -6.00 -10.24
C ARG A 214 16.05 -6.09 -8.94
N PRO A 215 16.36 -5.27 -7.93
CA PRO A 215 15.60 -5.24 -6.71
C PRO A 215 14.13 -4.90 -6.97
N PHE A 216 13.24 -5.69 -6.40
CA PHE A 216 11.79 -5.48 -6.39
C PHE A 216 11.32 -4.86 -5.07
N VAL A 217 11.88 -5.32 -3.95
CA VAL A 217 11.69 -4.72 -2.62
C VAL A 217 13.06 -4.56 -1.97
N ILE A 218 13.35 -3.36 -1.49
CA ILE A 218 14.56 -3.07 -0.71
C ILE A 218 14.20 -2.43 0.62
N VAL A 219 14.99 -2.71 1.65
CA VAL A 219 14.92 -2.06 2.97
C VAL A 219 16.27 -1.45 3.33
N THR A 220 16.25 -0.25 3.90
CA THR A 220 17.46 0.52 4.20
C THR A 220 17.35 1.09 5.60
N GLU A 221 18.40 0.87 6.41
CA GLU A 221 18.54 1.53 7.70
C GLU A 221 18.98 2.98 7.47
N VAL A 222 18.22 3.93 8.04
CA VAL A 222 18.39 5.37 7.87
C VAL A 222 18.63 6.00 9.24
N GLU A 223 19.88 5.96 9.69
CA GLU A 223 20.27 6.42 11.03
C GLU A 223 19.45 5.69 12.12
N LYS A 224 18.47 6.34 12.77
CA LYS A 224 17.59 5.67 13.74
C LYS A 224 16.32 5.08 13.13
N GLY A 225 15.94 5.49 11.92
CA GLY A 225 14.74 5.05 11.22
C GLY A 225 15.05 4.08 10.09
N LYS A 226 14.04 3.80 9.28
CA LYS A 226 14.12 2.85 8.16
C LYS A 226 13.34 3.34 6.96
N SER A 227 13.81 2.98 5.77
CA SER A 227 13.07 3.16 4.52
C SER A 227 12.83 1.81 3.84
N VAL A 228 11.72 1.71 3.11
CA VAL A 228 11.42 0.60 2.21
C VAL A 228 11.00 1.16 0.86
N SER A 229 11.55 0.62 -0.21
CA SER A 229 11.09 0.88 -1.59
C SER A 229 10.52 -0.40 -2.20
N VAL A 230 9.33 -0.31 -2.77
CA VAL A 230 8.65 -1.38 -3.52
C VAL A 230 8.43 -0.88 -4.94
N VAL A 231 9.01 -1.55 -5.94
CA VAL A 231 8.93 -1.07 -7.33
C VAL A 231 7.61 -1.43 -8.01
N GLY A 232 6.95 -2.51 -7.56
CA GLY A 232 5.62 -2.90 -8.03
C GLY A 232 4.49 -2.37 -7.14
N HIS A 233 3.31 -2.96 -7.32
CA HIS A 233 2.07 -2.58 -6.66
C HIS A 233 1.40 -3.76 -5.93
N PRO A 234 1.99 -4.30 -4.86
CA PRO A 234 1.34 -5.36 -4.09
C PRO A 234 0.03 -4.89 -3.43
N GLU A 235 -0.12 -3.60 -3.11
CA GLU A 235 -1.34 -2.97 -2.56
C GLU A 235 -2.56 -3.07 -3.47
N ALA A 236 -2.32 -3.22 -4.76
CA ALA A 236 -3.35 -3.36 -5.79
C ALA A 236 -3.34 -4.75 -6.44
N THR A 237 -2.45 -5.64 -6.01
CA THR A 237 -2.36 -7.01 -6.51
C THR A 237 -3.16 -7.95 -5.61
N GLN A 238 -4.10 -8.65 -6.24
CA GLN A 238 -4.91 -9.65 -5.59
C GLN A 238 -4.05 -10.69 -4.85
N GLY A 239 -4.32 -10.92 -3.56
CA GLY A 239 -3.59 -11.86 -2.72
C GLY A 239 -2.26 -11.37 -2.16
N MET A 240 -1.79 -10.16 -2.52
CA MET A 240 -0.49 -9.62 -2.10
C MET A 240 -0.58 -8.34 -1.26
N ARG A 241 -1.78 -7.77 -1.07
CA ARG A 241 -2.01 -6.47 -0.40
C ARG A 241 -1.46 -6.42 1.02
N TRP A 242 -1.48 -7.56 1.71
CA TRP A 242 -0.93 -7.76 3.06
C TRP A 242 0.57 -7.49 3.18
N MET A 243 1.32 -7.45 2.07
CA MET A 243 2.73 -7.09 2.09
C MET A 243 2.95 -5.65 2.59
N ILE A 244 2.02 -4.73 2.31
CA ILE A 244 2.16 -3.33 2.73
C ILE A 244 2.12 -3.17 4.24
N PRO A 245 1.09 -3.62 4.99
CA PRO A 245 1.11 -3.49 6.44
C PRO A 245 2.28 -4.27 7.09
N ARG A 246 2.74 -5.38 6.47
CA ARG A 246 3.98 -6.08 6.90
C ARG A 246 5.21 -5.17 6.80
N LEU A 247 5.36 -4.47 5.68
CA LEU A 247 6.46 -3.53 5.46
C LEU A 247 6.34 -2.28 6.34
N VAL A 248 5.13 -1.80 6.63
CA VAL A 248 4.87 -0.74 7.60
C VAL A 248 5.35 -1.14 8.99
N ARG A 249 4.98 -2.34 9.48
CA ARG A 249 5.48 -2.86 10.77
C ARG A 249 7.00 -2.96 10.80
N LEU A 250 7.61 -3.42 9.70
CA LEU A 250 9.06 -3.51 9.56
C LEU A 250 9.73 -2.14 9.75
N VAL A 251 9.28 -1.10 9.04
CA VAL A 251 9.91 0.23 9.15
C VAL A 251 9.56 0.96 10.44
N ALA A 252 8.43 0.62 11.06
CA ALA A 252 8.06 1.11 12.39
C ALA A 252 8.82 0.41 13.54
N GLY A 253 9.63 -0.62 13.25
CA GLY A 253 10.33 -1.41 14.26
C GLY A 253 9.39 -2.20 15.19
N LYS A 254 8.23 -2.62 14.68
CA LYS A 254 7.22 -3.38 15.43
C LYS A 254 7.29 -4.87 15.06
N GLU A 255 6.79 -5.71 15.96
CA GLU A 255 6.69 -7.16 15.73
C GLU A 255 5.96 -7.46 14.41
N LEU A 256 6.46 -8.42 13.63
CA LEU A 256 5.77 -8.88 12.43
C LEU A 256 4.68 -9.88 12.84
N ILE A 257 3.45 -9.65 12.41
CA ILE A 257 2.30 -10.52 12.72
C ILE A 257 1.84 -11.28 11.48
N SER A 258 1.17 -12.41 11.68
CA SER A 258 0.45 -13.13 10.63
C SER A 258 -0.90 -12.48 10.34
N TYR A 259 -1.31 -12.50 9.08
CA TYR A 259 -2.65 -12.05 8.66
C TYR A 259 -3.54 -13.23 8.30
N ASN A 260 -4.85 -12.97 8.19
CA ASN A 260 -5.84 -13.99 7.85
C ASN A 260 -5.55 -14.61 6.46
N ALA A 261 -5.73 -15.93 6.34
CA ALA A 261 -5.57 -16.66 5.09
C ALA A 261 -6.52 -16.17 3.96
N ASN A 262 -7.60 -15.48 4.29
CA ASN A 262 -8.49 -14.84 3.32
C ASN A 262 -7.86 -13.64 2.62
N VAL A 263 -6.76 -13.08 3.15
CA VAL A 263 -6.03 -11.94 2.57
C VAL A 263 -4.66 -12.39 2.04
N VAL A 264 -3.99 -13.31 2.75
CA VAL A 264 -2.70 -13.87 2.34
C VAL A 264 -2.91 -14.98 1.31
N ARG A 265 -2.96 -14.61 0.03
CA ARG A 265 -3.27 -15.54 -1.06
C ARG A 265 -2.27 -15.44 -2.22
N PRO A 266 -0.97 -15.65 -1.97
CA PRO A 266 0.06 -15.45 -2.99
C PRO A 266 -0.02 -16.43 -4.17
N GLY A 267 -0.76 -17.54 -4.02
CA GLY A 267 -0.96 -18.55 -5.06
C GLY A 267 -2.09 -18.25 -6.07
N ILE A 268 -2.77 -17.10 -5.98
CA ILE A 268 -3.85 -16.74 -6.94
C ILE A 268 -3.31 -16.61 -8.37
N HIS A 269 -2.05 -16.22 -8.51
CA HIS A 269 -1.41 -16.01 -9.81
C HIS A 269 -0.39 -17.10 -10.09
N SER A 270 -0.44 -17.66 -11.30
CA SER A 270 0.42 -18.77 -11.74
C SER A 270 1.17 -18.48 -13.05
N LYS A 271 0.94 -17.30 -13.65
CA LYS A 271 1.58 -16.90 -14.90
C LYS A 271 1.75 -15.39 -15.00
N GLU A 272 2.79 -15.02 -15.71
CA GLU A 272 3.09 -13.63 -16.08
C GLU A 272 2.06 -13.13 -17.10
N ILE A 273 1.70 -11.84 -17.01
CA ILE A 273 0.84 -11.18 -17.98
C ILE A 273 1.44 -9.81 -18.29
N LEU A 274 2.14 -9.68 -19.42
CA LEU A 274 2.63 -8.39 -19.89
C LEU A 274 1.55 -7.63 -20.66
N PHE A 275 1.38 -6.35 -20.37
CA PHE A 275 0.30 -5.53 -20.92
C PHE A 275 0.69 -4.93 -22.26
N THR A 276 0.75 -5.79 -23.27
CA THR A 276 0.96 -5.40 -24.68
C THR A 276 -0.18 -4.53 -25.20
N ASP A 277 0.06 -3.77 -26.28
CA ASP A 277 -0.97 -2.96 -26.94
C ASP A 277 -2.25 -3.76 -27.29
N SER A 278 -2.08 -5.01 -27.73
CA SER A 278 -3.21 -5.90 -28.01
C SER A 278 -4.02 -6.23 -26.75
N LEU A 279 -3.37 -6.45 -25.62
CA LEU A 279 -4.06 -6.71 -24.36
C LEU A 279 -4.74 -5.44 -23.84
N LEU A 280 -4.05 -4.29 -23.89
CA LEU A 280 -4.61 -2.99 -23.48
C LEU A 280 -5.86 -2.63 -24.30
N ALA A 281 -5.86 -2.90 -25.61
CA ALA A 281 -7.03 -2.73 -26.47
C ALA A 281 -8.21 -3.61 -26.01
N LYS A 282 -7.97 -4.88 -25.67
CA LYS A 282 -8.99 -5.79 -25.12
C LYS A 282 -9.51 -5.33 -23.75
N GLN A 283 -8.64 -4.83 -22.89
CA GLN A 283 -9.03 -4.26 -21.60
C GLN A 283 -9.95 -3.03 -21.81
N SER A 284 -9.64 -2.16 -22.77
CA SER A 284 -10.46 -1.00 -23.12
C SER A 284 -11.82 -1.42 -23.71
N GLU A 285 -11.85 -2.45 -24.56
CA GLU A 285 -13.08 -2.99 -25.12
C GLU A 285 -14.00 -3.55 -24.02
N ALA A 286 -13.44 -4.40 -23.13
CA ALA A 286 -14.16 -4.95 -22.00
C ALA A 286 -14.70 -3.84 -21.08
N PHE A 287 -13.92 -2.78 -20.84
CA PHE A 287 -14.39 -1.63 -20.07
C PHE A 287 -15.62 -0.97 -20.71
N GLY A 288 -15.59 -0.74 -22.03
CA GLY A 288 -16.72 -0.17 -22.78
C GLY A 288 -17.98 -1.04 -22.78
N MET A 289 -17.85 -2.35 -22.54
CA MET A 289 -18.98 -3.28 -22.44
C MET A 289 -19.75 -3.18 -21.12
N LEU A 290 -19.18 -2.58 -20.07
CA LEU A 290 -19.83 -2.44 -18.75
C LEU A 290 -21.11 -1.58 -18.77
N ILE A 291 -21.35 -0.80 -19.83
CA ILE A 291 -22.53 0.06 -19.96
C ILE A 291 -23.56 -0.48 -20.97
N LYS A 292 -23.35 -1.68 -21.51
CA LYS A 292 -24.18 -2.25 -22.58
C LYS A 292 -25.22 -3.25 -22.07
N SER A 293 -25.50 -4.31 -22.83
CA SER A 293 -26.46 -5.35 -22.45
C SER A 293 -26.01 -6.13 -21.20
N LYS A 294 -26.95 -6.86 -20.59
CA LYS A 294 -26.66 -7.71 -19.42
C LYS A 294 -25.58 -8.74 -19.74
N GLU A 295 -25.68 -9.41 -20.88
CA GLU A 295 -24.77 -10.46 -21.32
C GLU A 295 -23.36 -9.91 -21.56
N GLU A 296 -23.27 -8.73 -22.18
CA GLU A 296 -21.99 -8.02 -22.38
C GLU A 296 -21.38 -7.60 -21.03
N LYS A 297 -22.17 -7.08 -20.09
CA LYS A 297 -21.70 -6.72 -18.74
C LYS A 297 -21.13 -7.93 -18.00
N LEU A 298 -21.82 -9.06 -18.01
CA LEU A 298 -21.38 -10.29 -17.33
C LEU A 298 -20.04 -10.79 -17.89
N SER A 299 -19.91 -10.81 -19.22
CA SER A 299 -18.67 -11.18 -19.90
C SER A 299 -17.53 -10.21 -19.57
N ALA A 300 -17.81 -8.91 -19.65
CA ALA A 300 -16.84 -7.85 -19.38
C ALA A 300 -16.31 -7.87 -17.94
N LEU A 301 -17.20 -8.05 -16.96
CA LEU A 301 -16.84 -8.12 -15.54
C LEU A 301 -15.75 -9.17 -15.29
N GLN A 302 -15.96 -10.40 -15.77
CA GLN A 302 -14.97 -11.47 -15.61
C GLN A 302 -13.69 -11.18 -16.41
N ALA A 303 -13.83 -10.74 -17.67
CA ALA A 303 -12.69 -10.46 -18.54
C ALA A 303 -11.76 -9.37 -17.97
N ILE A 304 -12.33 -8.32 -17.36
CA ILE A 304 -11.58 -7.24 -16.69
C ILE A 304 -10.71 -7.80 -15.57
N VAL A 305 -11.26 -8.70 -14.75
CA VAL A 305 -10.51 -9.35 -13.67
C VAL A 305 -9.43 -10.23 -14.25
N ASP A 306 -9.77 -11.16 -15.15
CA ASP A 306 -8.84 -12.14 -15.73
C ASP A 306 -7.66 -11.49 -16.46
N MET A 307 -7.90 -10.38 -17.18
CA MET A 307 -6.87 -9.60 -17.87
C MET A 307 -6.10 -8.66 -16.96
N ARG A 308 -6.46 -8.57 -15.67
CA ARG A 308 -5.87 -7.67 -14.67
C ARG A 308 -5.93 -6.20 -15.11
N ALA A 309 -7.05 -5.80 -15.72
CA ALA A 309 -7.24 -4.45 -16.24
C ALA A 309 -7.28 -3.42 -15.09
N TRP A 310 -6.13 -2.82 -14.79
CA TRP A 310 -5.91 -1.98 -13.60
C TRP A 310 -6.94 -0.86 -13.44
N SER A 311 -7.20 -0.11 -14.51
CA SER A 311 -8.13 1.02 -14.47
C SER A 311 -9.58 0.55 -14.47
N ALA A 312 -9.89 -0.49 -15.26
CA ALA A 312 -11.26 -0.97 -15.42
C ALA A 312 -11.78 -1.73 -14.17
N LYS A 313 -10.92 -2.47 -13.46
CA LYS A 313 -11.32 -3.25 -12.26
C LYS A 313 -11.91 -2.38 -11.15
N LYS A 314 -11.57 -1.09 -11.13
CA LYS A 314 -12.07 -0.09 -10.16
C LYS A 314 -13.56 0.22 -10.33
N TYR A 315 -14.15 -0.12 -11.48
CA TYR A 315 -15.56 0.10 -11.77
C TYR A 315 -16.42 -1.11 -11.42
N ILE A 316 -15.82 -2.28 -11.15
CA ILE A 316 -16.55 -3.49 -10.75
C ILE A 316 -17.43 -3.25 -9.52
N PRO A 317 -16.94 -2.61 -8.43
CA PRO A 317 -17.78 -2.28 -7.28
C PRO A 317 -19.07 -1.53 -7.63
N GLN A 318 -19.04 -0.64 -8.61
CA GLN A 318 -20.20 0.19 -8.97
C GLN A 318 -21.34 -0.65 -9.57
N MET A 319 -21.02 -1.80 -10.16
CA MET A 319 -21.96 -2.70 -10.80
C MET A 319 -22.85 -3.46 -9.80
N VAL A 320 -22.57 -3.38 -8.49
CA VAL A 320 -23.51 -3.85 -7.45
C VAL A 320 -24.81 -3.03 -7.39
N ARG A 321 -24.88 -1.91 -8.14
CA ARG A 321 -26.06 -1.07 -8.31
C ARG A 321 -26.80 -1.31 -9.63
N ASP A 322 -26.40 -2.31 -10.42
CA ASP A 322 -27.05 -2.61 -11.70
C ASP A 322 -28.51 -3.08 -11.53
N SER A 323 -29.34 -2.88 -12.55
CA SER A 323 -30.74 -3.32 -12.54
C SER A 323 -30.89 -4.84 -12.59
N SER A 324 -29.89 -5.56 -13.11
CA SER A 324 -29.86 -7.02 -13.16
C SER A 324 -29.23 -7.61 -11.89
N PHE A 325 -29.95 -8.51 -11.20
CA PHE A 325 -29.38 -9.22 -10.04
C PHE A 325 -28.14 -10.05 -10.40
N ASP A 326 -28.10 -10.69 -11.57
CA ASP A 326 -26.94 -11.51 -11.97
C ASP A 326 -25.67 -10.66 -12.10
N VAL A 327 -25.81 -9.45 -12.66
CA VAL A 327 -24.71 -8.48 -12.76
C VAL A 327 -24.29 -8.02 -11.36
N ARG A 328 -25.24 -7.67 -10.49
CA ARG A 328 -24.95 -7.28 -9.11
C ARG A 328 -24.23 -8.37 -8.33
N LEU A 329 -24.67 -9.62 -8.46
CA LEU A 329 -24.09 -10.76 -7.76
C LEU A 329 -22.67 -11.06 -8.26
N LEU A 330 -22.44 -11.05 -9.58
CA LEU A 330 -21.11 -11.23 -10.14
C LEU A 330 -20.18 -10.09 -9.69
N ALA A 331 -20.64 -8.85 -9.77
CA ALA A 331 -19.89 -7.69 -9.28
C ALA A 331 -19.51 -7.82 -7.79
N ALA A 332 -20.45 -8.26 -6.94
CA ALA A 332 -20.17 -8.49 -5.51
C ALA A 332 -19.11 -9.57 -5.29
N LYS A 333 -19.19 -10.69 -6.01
CA LYS A 333 -18.18 -11.76 -5.95
C LYS A 333 -16.81 -11.29 -6.41
N LEU A 334 -16.75 -10.56 -7.53
CA LEU A 334 -15.49 -10.03 -8.06
C LEU A 334 -14.91 -8.91 -7.17
N THR A 335 -15.76 -8.17 -6.46
CA THR A 335 -15.34 -7.19 -5.44
C THR A 335 -14.61 -7.88 -4.29
N VAL A 336 -15.14 -9.02 -3.81
CA VAL A 336 -14.46 -9.89 -2.83
C VAL A 336 -13.18 -10.48 -3.41
N GLU A 337 -13.23 -10.97 -4.64
CA GLU A 337 -12.09 -11.56 -5.33
C GLU A 337 -10.92 -10.57 -5.41
N LEU A 338 -11.20 -9.33 -5.82
CA LEU A 338 -10.24 -8.22 -5.92
C LEU A 338 -9.90 -7.57 -4.57
N GLU A 339 -10.52 -8.02 -3.48
CA GLU A 339 -10.31 -7.50 -2.12
C GLU A 339 -10.63 -6.01 -1.97
N ARG A 340 -11.62 -5.51 -2.71
CA ARG A 340 -12.00 -4.08 -2.72
C ARG A 340 -12.76 -3.66 -1.46
N THR A 341 -12.06 -3.62 -0.34
CA THR A 341 -12.60 -3.27 0.99
C THR A 341 -13.11 -1.84 1.06
N ASP A 342 -12.63 -0.97 0.16
CA ASP A 342 -13.19 0.37 -0.08
C ASP A 342 -14.67 0.33 -0.51
N ALA A 343 -15.11 -0.77 -1.14
CA ALA A 343 -16.48 -0.97 -1.63
C ALA A 343 -17.44 -1.60 -0.61
N ILE A 344 -17.03 -1.80 0.65
CA ILE A 344 -17.92 -2.27 1.71
C ILE A 344 -19.21 -1.41 1.81
N PRO A 345 -19.15 -0.05 1.74
CA PRO A 345 -20.36 0.77 1.73
C PRO A 345 -21.29 0.50 0.54
N ASP A 346 -20.75 0.28 -0.66
CA ASP A 346 -21.55 -0.04 -1.85
C ASP A 346 -22.27 -1.37 -1.68
N LEU A 347 -21.58 -2.38 -1.15
CA LEU A 347 -22.16 -3.71 -0.93
C LEU A 347 -23.18 -3.71 0.23
N LYS A 348 -22.96 -2.92 1.29
CA LYS A 348 -23.95 -2.64 2.34
C LYS A 348 -25.23 -2.02 1.79
N ALA A 349 -25.09 -1.04 0.88
CA ALA A 349 -26.23 -0.43 0.22
C ALA A 349 -26.99 -1.44 -0.63
N ALA A 350 -26.29 -2.26 -1.43
CA ALA A 350 -26.89 -3.31 -2.25
C ALA A 350 -27.64 -4.36 -1.41
N VAL A 351 -27.07 -4.78 -0.27
CA VAL A 351 -27.76 -5.65 0.70
C VAL A 351 -29.01 -4.97 1.24
N THR A 352 -28.92 -3.69 1.63
CA THR A 352 -30.04 -2.98 2.26
C THR A 352 -31.23 -2.87 1.32
N THR A 353 -30.98 -2.53 0.06
CA THR A 353 -32.01 -2.26 -0.96
C THR A 353 -32.60 -3.52 -1.58
N GLU A 354 -31.95 -4.68 -1.46
CA GLU A 354 -32.50 -5.94 -1.98
C GLU A 354 -33.73 -6.41 -1.18
N THR A 355 -34.82 -6.67 -1.91
CA THR A 355 -36.13 -7.06 -1.34
C THR A 355 -36.35 -8.56 -1.41
N ASN A 356 -35.77 -9.24 -2.40
CA ASN A 356 -35.84 -10.69 -2.52
C ASN A 356 -34.97 -11.35 -1.43
N PRO A 357 -35.55 -12.17 -0.53
CA PRO A 357 -34.80 -12.72 0.61
C PRO A 357 -33.60 -13.60 0.21
N ALA A 358 -33.73 -14.41 -0.84
CA ALA A 358 -32.67 -15.30 -1.30
C ALA A 358 -31.52 -14.51 -1.94
N GLN A 359 -31.84 -13.52 -2.77
CA GLN A 359 -30.86 -12.63 -3.39
C GLN A 359 -30.13 -11.78 -2.34
N LYS A 360 -30.87 -11.25 -1.37
CA LYS A 360 -30.33 -10.51 -0.22
C LYS A 360 -29.33 -11.34 0.57
N GLN A 361 -29.64 -12.63 0.79
CA GLN A 361 -28.75 -13.53 1.50
C GLN A 361 -27.43 -13.75 0.74
N GLN A 362 -27.47 -13.93 -0.58
CA GLN A 362 -26.24 -14.08 -1.39
C GLN A 362 -25.35 -12.82 -1.34
N LEU A 363 -25.93 -11.62 -1.37
CA LEU A 363 -25.17 -10.37 -1.22
C LEU A 363 -24.60 -10.21 0.19
N LYS A 364 -25.33 -10.64 1.23
CA LYS A 364 -24.84 -10.64 2.62
C LYS A 364 -23.61 -11.54 2.79
N GLU A 365 -23.60 -12.70 2.15
CA GLU A 365 -22.45 -13.61 2.19
C GLU A 365 -21.21 -12.94 1.60
N GLN A 366 -21.35 -12.24 0.46
CA GLN A 366 -20.22 -11.50 -0.13
C GLN A 366 -19.76 -10.35 0.77
N LEU A 367 -20.69 -9.64 1.42
CA LEU A 367 -20.36 -8.57 2.37
C LEU A 367 -19.55 -9.10 3.55
N GLN A 368 -19.98 -10.21 4.15
CA GLN A 368 -19.28 -10.84 5.27
C GLN A 368 -17.86 -11.28 4.88
N LEU A 369 -17.69 -11.84 3.69
CA LEU A 369 -16.37 -12.22 3.17
C LEU A 369 -15.45 -11.01 3.01
N LEU A 370 -15.98 -9.89 2.50
CA LEU A 370 -15.21 -8.67 2.30
C LEU A 370 -14.85 -7.97 3.61
N GLU A 371 -15.80 -7.88 4.55
CA GLU A 371 -15.57 -7.28 5.87
C GLU A 371 -14.49 -8.04 6.66
N ALA A 372 -14.47 -9.37 6.54
CA ALA A 372 -13.47 -10.24 7.16
C ALA A 372 -12.04 -10.07 6.62
N MET A 373 -11.84 -9.27 5.56
CA MET A 373 -10.52 -8.92 5.03
C MET A 373 -9.93 -7.66 5.69
N THR A 374 -10.72 -6.92 6.46
CA THR A 374 -10.25 -5.76 7.21
C THR A 374 -9.84 -6.16 8.62
N GLY A 375 -8.87 -5.45 9.20
CA GLY A 375 -8.50 -5.61 10.62
C GLY A 375 -9.54 -5.01 11.58
N ARG A 376 -10.66 -4.45 11.10
CA ARG A 376 -11.66 -3.84 11.98
C ARG A 376 -12.66 -4.89 12.44
N ARG A 377 -12.89 -4.97 13.76
CA ARG A 377 -13.95 -5.78 14.36
C ARG A 377 -15.30 -5.07 14.35
#